data_AF-A0A8R2D795-F1
#
_entry.id   AF-A0A8R2D795-F1
#
_cell.length_a   1.000
_cell.length_b   1.000
_cell.length_c   1.000
_cell.angle_alpha   90.00
_cell.angle_beta   90.00
_cell.angle_gamma   90.00
#
_symmetry.space_group_name_H-M   'P 1'
#
loop_
_entity.id
_entity.type
_entity.pdbx_description
1 polymer ?
#
loop_
_entity_poly.entity_id
_entity_poly.type
_entity_poly.pdbx_seq_one_letter_code
_entity_poly.pdbx_strand_id
1 'polypeptide(L)'
;NTIISTTNLVVNQTETSLQIPSNEHAIRPQSSRFVNNPITQYLSKPIGASRRKIIDQQVLKMIVKEYYPFSIVEDREFVKLLNLLNPGYTLPSRKTLSKSLLPIMYNEIHDKVKQDIKDQAKYVSITTDSWTSIKNENYIAVTCHFINNECELKSYLLSCFKNSESHSSENFKNDLLAVIKKWGLENNIAACTTDNAYNIVNASISETRDKVRGIVGHFKRSPQAAEKLQAMQEQLGLTPPLMLIQDVVTRWNST
;
A
#
# COMPACT_ATOMS: atom_id res chain seq x y z
N ASN A 1 -18.98 19.41 1.45
CA ASN A 1 -20.33 18.83 1.36
C ASN A 1 -20.41 17.58 2.20
N THR A 2 -20.62 17.75 3.51
CA THR A 2 -20.90 16.66 4.46
C THR A 2 -22.10 17.13 5.28
N ILE A 3 -23.26 16.51 5.04
CA ILE A 3 -24.51 16.80 5.72
C ILE A 3 -24.54 15.94 6.98
N ILE A 4 -24.52 16.57 8.16
CA ILE A 4 -24.77 15.93 9.45
C ILE A 4 -26.24 16.15 9.78
N SER A 5 -27.00 15.06 9.86
CA SER A 5 -28.41 15.04 10.24
C SER A 5 -28.54 15.22 11.75
N THR A 6 -29.07 16.38 12.18
CA THR A 6 -29.48 16.65 13.57
C THR A 6 -30.95 16.31 13.76
N THR A 7 -31.26 15.30 14.56
CA THR A 7 -32.62 15.04 15.04
C THR A 7 -32.77 15.60 16.45
N ASN A 8 -33.60 16.63 16.56
CA ASN A 8 -34.06 17.24 17.81
C ASN A 8 -35.01 16.28 18.54
N LEU A 9 -34.76 16.02 19.83
CA LEU A 9 -35.76 15.43 20.72
C LEU A 9 -36.17 16.48 21.76
N VAL A 10 -37.45 16.86 21.66
CA VAL A 10 -38.17 17.80 22.52
C VAL A 10 -38.40 17.17 23.89
N VAL A 11 -38.02 17.88 24.95
CA VAL A 11 -38.30 17.52 26.33
C VAL A 11 -39.69 18.06 26.70
N ASN A 12 -40.67 17.17 26.91
CA ASN A 12 -41.93 17.52 27.54
C ASN A 12 -41.82 17.28 29.05
N GLN A 13 -41.92 18.36 29.83
CA GLN A 13 -42.11 18.33 31.27
C GLN A 13 -43.60 18.08 31.56
N THR A 14 -43.89 17.04 32.33
CA THR A 14 -45.17 16.89 33.04
C THR A 14 -44.88 16.68 34.51
N GLU A 15 -45.25 17.67 35.32
CA GLU A 15 -45.26 17.60 36.77
C GLU A 15 -46.23 16.50 37.22
N THR A 16 -45.79 15.63 38.13
CA THR A 16 -46.70 14.73 38.84
C THR A 16 -46.25 14.67 40.29
N SER A 17 -47.09 15.23 41.16
CA SER A 17 -46.95 15.29 42.61
C SER A 17 -46.82 13.90 43.22
N LEU A 18 -45.73 13.65 43.96
CA LEU A 18 -45.49 12.42 44.71
C LEU A 18 -46.37 12.38 45.96
N GLN A 19 -47.34 11.45 46.01
CA GLN A 19 -47.93 10.99 47.28
C GLN A 19 -47.19 9.74 47.76
N ILE A 20 -46.71 9.78 49.01
CA ILE A 20 -45.99 8.68 49.66
C ILE A 20 -47.03 7.79 50.37
N PRO A 21 -47.12 6.47 50.07
CA PRO A 21 -47.88 5.56 50.89
C PRO A 21 -47.04 5.13 52.09
N SER A 22 -47.56 5.39 53.29
CA SER A 22 -47.04 4.87 54.56
C SER A 22 -47.27 3.37 54.65
N ASN A 23 -46.22 2.58 54.44
CA ASN A 23 -46.22 1.14 54.69
C ASN A 23 -45.32 0.84 55.88
N GLU A 24 -45.92 0.78 57.08
CA GLU A 24 -45.26 0.26 58.28
C GLU A 24 -45.11 -1.27 58.15
N HIS A 25 -44.00 -1.71 57.58
CA HIS A 25 -43.46 -3.05 57.85
C HIS A 25 -42.04 -2.87 58.37
N ALA A 26 -41.82 -3.29 59.62
CA ALA A 26 -40.55 -3.21 60.30
C ALA A 26 -39.44 -3.90 59.49
N ILE A 27 -38.54 -3.09 58.91
CA ILE A 27 -37.31 -3.57 58.29
C ILE A 27 -36.41 -4.08 59.42
N ARG A 28 -36.28 -5.39 59.56
CA ARG A 28 -35.21 -5.97 60.38
C ARG A 28 -33.87 -5.53 59.78
N PRO A 29 -32.93 -4.99 60.58
CA PRO A 29 -31.60 -4.68 60.08
C PRO A 29 -30.92 -6.00 59.70
N GLN A 30 -30.83 -6.28 58.40
CA GLN A 30 -29.88 -7.28 57.94
C GLN A 30 -28.49 -6.74 58.23
N SER A 31 -27.68 -7.49 58.98
CA SER A 31 -26.28 -7.12 59.15
C SER A 31 -25.65 -7.11 57.76
N SER A 32 -25.27 -5.92 57.29
CA SER A 32 -24.42 -5.80 56.12
C SER A 32 -23.11 -6.50 56.48
N ARG A 33 -22.94 -7.74 56.03
CA ARG A 33 -21.61 -8.35 56.02
C ARG A 33 -20.74 -7.39 55.23
N PHE A 34 -19.83 -6.70 55.90
CA PHE A 34 -18.77 -5.96 55.23
C PHE A 34 -18.02 -6.99 54.39
N VAL A 35 -18.28 -7.00 53.09
CA VAL A 35 -17.49 -7.79 52.15
C VAL A 35 -16.15 -7.08 52.10
N ASN A 36 -15.18 -7.62 52.82
CA ASN A 36 -13.79 -7.16 52.77
C ASN A 36 -13.23 -7.53 51.39
N ASN A 37 -13.56 -6.70 50.40
CA ASN A 37 -12.88 -6.76 49.11
C ASN A 37 -11.43 -6.36 49.36
N PRO A 38 -10.46 -7.22 49.01
CA PRO A 38 -9.05 -6.88 49.21
C PRO A 38 -8.73 -5.62 48.41
N ILE A 39 -7.83 -4.78 48.93
CA ILE A 39 -7.38 -3.53 48.27
C ILE A 39 -6.94 -3.79 46.82
N THR A 40 -6.43 -4.99 46.54
CA THR A 40 -6.02 -5.45 45.21
C THR A 40 -7.14 -5.46 44.17
N GLN A 41 -8.41 -5.45 44.58
CA GLN A 41 -9.56 -5.35 43.68
C GLN A 41 -9.75 -3.95 43.09
N TYR A 42 -9.21 -2.92 43.74
CA TYR A 42 -9.25 -1.53 43.30
C TYR A 42 -8.00 -1.12 42.51
N LEU A 43 -6.98 -1.99 42.43
CA LEU A 43 -5.80 -1.76 41.63
C LEU A 43 -6.06 -2.13 40.16
N SER A 44 -5.65 -1.26 39.24
CA SER A 44 -5.66 -1.57 37.81
C SER A 44 -4.74 -2.76 37.54
N LYS A 45 -5.31 -3.91 37.18
CA LYS A 45 -4.53 -5.11 36.87
C LYS A 45 -3.77 -4.91 35.56
N PRO A 46 -2.49 -5.29 35.49
CA PRO A 46 -1.75 -5.29 34.23
C PRO A 46 -2.47 -6.13 33.18
N ILE A 47 -2.49 -5.64 31.96
CA ILE A 47 -3.05 -6.39 30.84
C ILE A 47 -2.24 -7.67 30.57
N GLY A 48 -2.94 -8.78 30.30
CA GLY A 48 -2.27 -10.03 29.91
C GLY A 48 -1.47 -9.87 28.61
N ALA A 49 -0.33 -10.57 28.51
CA ALA A 49 0.62 -10.42 27.41
C ALA A 49 -0.01 -10.62 26.02
N SER A 50 -0.89 -11.61 25.85
CA SER A 50 -1.57 -11.89 24.58
C SER A 50 -2.46 -10.72 24.15
N ARG A 51 -3.24 -10.16 25.08
CA ARG A 51 -4.11 -9.01 24.79
C ARG A 51 -3.28 -7.75 24.52
N ARG A 52 -2.17 -7.54 25.24
CA ARG A 52 -1.23 -6.45 24.97
C ARG A 52 -0.71 -6.51 23.54
N LYS A 53 -0.24 -7.68 23.09
CA LYS A 53 0.29 -7.87 21.74
C LYS A 53 -0.72 -7.49 20.66
N ILE A 54 -2.00 -7.85 20.83
CA ILE A 54 -3.07 -7.50 19.89
C ILE A 54 -3.27 -5.99 19.82
N ILE A 55 -3.29 -5.30 20.97
CA ILE A 55 -3.44 -3.84 21.01
C ILE A 55 -2.22 -3.15 20.39
N ASP A 56 -1.00 -3.59 20.73
CA ASP A 56 0.24 -3.04 20.17
C ASP A 56 0.28 -3.16 18.64
N GLN A 57 -0.13 -4.32 18.11
CA GLN A 57 -0.26 -4.54 16.66
C GLN A 57 -1.30 -3.60 16.03
N GLN A 58 -2.44 -3.38 16.68
CA GLN A 58 -3.47 -2.47 16.18
C GLN A 58 -3.02 -0.99 16.22
N VAL A 59 -2.29 -0.58 17.26
CA VAL A 59 -1.68 0.77 17.35
C VAL A 59 -0.69 0.96 16.21
N LEU A 60 0.22 0.00 15.97
CA LEU A 60 1.14 0.08 14.86
C LEU A 60 0.41 0.13 13.50
N LYS A 61 -0.66 -0.67 13.33
CA LYS A 61 -1.45 -0.67 12.10
C LYS A 61 -2.12 0.67 11.84
N MET A 62 -2.67 1.32 12.87
CA MET A 62 -3.21 2.69 12.78
C MET A 62 -2.12 3.67 12.33
N ILE A 63 -0.94 3.60 12.96
CA ILE A 63 0.19 4.48 12.62
C ILE A 63 0.60 4.33 11.15
N VAL A 64 0.75 3.10 10.67
CA VAL A 64 1.22 2.82 9.31
C VAL A 64 0.15 3.11 8.25
N LYS A 65 -1.12 2.78 8.51
CA LYS A 65 -2.21 2.97 7.54
C LYS A 65 -2.65 4.42 7.40
N GLU A 66 -2.62 5.18 8.48
CA GLU A 66 -3.05 6.58 8.51
C GLU A 66 -1.87 7.57 8.46
N TYR A 67 -0.65 7.06 8.21
CA TYR A 67 0.58 7.85 8.10
C TYR A 67 0.88 8.74 9.32
N TYR A 68 0.45 8.33 10.52
CA TYR A 68 0.77 9.07 11.73
C TYR A 68 2.26 8.97 12.05
N PRO A 69 2.85 10.04 12.64
CA PRO A 69 4.21 9.94 13.14
C PRO A 69 4.27 8.94 14.30
N PHE A 70 5.37 8.17 14.39
CA PHE A 70 5.56 7.25 15.52
C PHE A 70 5.50 7.96 16.89
N SER A 71 5.78 9.27 16.95
CA SER A 71 5.70 10.08 18.16
C SER A 71 4.29 10.24 18.72
N ILE A 72 3.24 9.82 18.01
CA ILE A 72 1.87 9.87 18.54
C ILE A 72 1.73 9.09 19.86
N VAL A 73 2.52 8.04 20.06
CA VAL A 73 2.52 7.27 21.34
C VAL A 73 3.15 8.02 22.52
N GLU A 74 3.75 9.17 22.26
CA GLU A 74 4.31 10.09 23.25
C GLU A 74 3.45 11.37 23.39
N ASP A 75 2.38 11.50 22.58
CA ASP A 75 1.44 12.62 22.68
C ASP A 75 0.65 12.57 23.99
N ARG A 76 0.54 13.71 24.65
CA ARG A 76 -0.03 13.80 26.01
C ARG A 76 -1.51 13.43 26.04
N GLU A 77 -2.30 13.94 25.10
CA GLU A 77 -3.74 13.72 25.08
C GLU A 77 -4.09 12.33 24.54
N PHE A 78 -3.31 11.80 23.59
CA PHE A 78 -3.45 10.43 23.12
C PHE A 78 -3.16 9.41 24.23
N VAL A 79 -2.06 9.59 24.97
CA VAL A 79 -1.74 8.74 26.13
C VAL A 79 -2.82 8.84 27.19
N LYS A 80 -3.32 10.04 27.49
CA LYS A 80 -4.40 10.26 28.46
C LYS A 80 -5.70 9.58 28.03
N LEU A 81 -6.09 9.69 26.76
CA LEU A 81 -7.25 9.00 26.19
C LEU A 81 -7.14 7.49 26.40
N LEU A 82 -6.01 6.89 26.06
CA LEU A 82 -5.82 5.45 26.20
C LEU A 82 -5.80 5.00 27.66
N ASN A 83 -5.23 5.81 28.56
CA ASN A 83 -5.30 5.56 30.00
C ASN A 83 -6.74 5.61 30.53
N LEU A 84 -7.58 6.53 30.04
CA LEU A 84 -8.99 6.61 30.42
C LEU A 84 -9.78 5.39 29.92
N LEU A 85 -9.46 4.90 28.72
CA LEU A 85 -10.08 3.70 28.15
C LEU A 85 -9.61 2.41 28.82
N ASN A 86 -8.33 2.32 29.15
CA ASN A 86 -7.73 1.13 29.78
C ASN A 86 -6.46 1.49 30.58
N PRO A 87 -6.59 1.76 31.90
CA PRO A 87 -5.47 2.14 32.75
C PRO A 87 -4.38 1.06 32.88
N GLY A 88 -4.71 -0.21 32.62
CA GLY A 88 -3.77 -1.33 32.70
C GLY A 88 -2.91 -1.53 31.44
N TYR A 89 -3.08 -0.68 30.41
CA TYR A 89 -2.34 -0.76 29.16
C TYR A 89 -1.31 0.36 29.06
N THR A 90 -0.05 -0.03 28.83
CA THR A 90 1.04 0.90 28.54
C THR A 90 1.44 0.78 27.08
N LEU A 91 1.35 1.90 26.37
CA LEU A 91 1.77 2.02 24.97
C LEU A 91 3.21 1.56 24.74
N PRO A 92 3.50 0.95 23.57
CA PRO A 92 4.87 0.68 23.17
C PRO A 92 5.61 1.99 22.90
N SER A 93 6.91 2.02 23.21
CA SER A 93 7.75 3.18 22.89
C SER A 93 7.91 3.33 21.36
N ARG A 94 8.27 4.54 20.90
CA ARG A 94 8.70 4.77 19.50
C ARG A 94 9.75 3.79 19.01
N LYS A 95 10.70 3.43 19.88
CA LYS A 95 11.77 2.47 19.57
C LYS A 95 11.21 1.07 19.41
N THR A 96 10.27 0.66 20.28
CA THR A 96 9.59 -0.64 20.19
C THR A 96 8.79 -0.75 18.90
N LEU A 97 8.04 0.30 18.54
CA LEU A 97 7.30 0.36 17.29
C LEU A 97 8.22 0.24 16.08
N SER A 98 9.23 1.11 15.98
CA SER A 98 10.08 1.19 14.78
C SER A 98 11.08 0.04 14.64
N LYS A 99 11.68 -0.44 15.74
CA LYS A 99 12.77 -1.44 15.70
C LYS A 99 12.32 -2.88 15.96
N SER A 100 11.12 -3.10 16.49
CA SER A 100 10.64 -4.45 16.83
C SER A 100 9.35 -4.78 16.11
N LEU A 101 8.28 -4.03 16.33
CA LEU A 101 6.96 -4.37 15.79
C LEU A 101 6.86 -4.14 14.28
N LEU A 102 7.42 -3.04 13.77
CA LEU A 102 7.38 -2.70 12.36
C LEU A 102 8.09 -3.73 11.47
N PRO A 103 9.33 -4.17 11.76
CA PRO A 103 9.98 -5.22 10.96
C PRO A 103 9.20 -6.53 10.92
N ILE A 104 8.59 -6.93 12.06
CA ILE A 104 7.77 -8.15 12.12
C ILE A 104 6.56 -8.02 11.19
N MET A 105 5.81 -6.91 11.32
CA MET A 105 4.63 -6.66 10.48
C MET A 105 5.00 -6.53 9.00
N TYR A 106 6.13 -5.89 8.69
CA TYR A 106 6.65 -5.78 7.33
C TYR A 106 6.93 -7.17 6.74
N ASN A 107 7.66 -8.04 7.46
CA ASN A 107 7.97 -9.39 6.97
C ASN A 107 6.70 -10.22 6.76
N GLU A 108 5.75 -10.16 7.70
CA GLU A 108 4.46 -10.85 7.56
C GLU A 108 3.68 -10.39 6.31
N ILE A 109 3.65 -9.09 6.03
CA ILE A 109 2.97 -8.54 4.84
C ILE A 109 3.76 -8.87 3.57
N HIS A 110 5.08 -8.73 3.60
CA HIS A 110 5.97 -9.04 2.48
C HIS A 110 5.77 -10.50 2.03
N ASP A 111 5.75 -11.44 2.96
CA ASP A 111 5.58 -12.86 2.64
C ASP A 111 4.18 -13.15 2.09
N LYS A 112 3.14 -12.49 2.62
CA LYS A 112 1.78 -12.57 2.07
C LYS A 112 1.71 -12.05 0.65
N VAL A 113 2.28 -10.88 0.36
CA VAL A 113 2.29 -10.30 -0.98
C VAL A 113 3.08 -11.20 -1.94
N LYS A 114 4.22 -11.74 -1.50
CA LYS A 114 5.02 -12.65 -2.32
C LYS A 114 4.25 -13.94 -2.65
N GLN A 115 3.52 -14.49 -1.69
CA GLN A 115 2.67 -15.64 -1.90
C GLN A 115 1.49 -15.31 -2.82
N ASP A 116 0.84 -14.16 -2.64
CA ASP A 116 -0.28 -13.68 -3.45
C ASP A 116 0.11 -13.54 -4.93
N ILE A 117 1.26 -12.90 -5.21
CA ILE A 117 1.80 -12.79 -6.57
C ILE A 117 2.07 -14.17 -7.15
N LYS A 118 2.68 -15.08 -6.39
CA LYS A 118 3.02 -16.43 -6.85
C LYS A 118 1.78 -17.25 -7.22
N ASP A 119 0.71 -17.13 -6.43
CA ASP A 119 -0.49 -17.96 -6.58
C ASP A 119 -1.43 -17.42 -7.66
N GLN A 120 -1.49 -16.09 -7.84
CA GLN A 120 -2.49 -15.45 -8.69
C GLN A 120 -1.92 -14.84 -9.97
N ALA A 121 -0.62 -14.56 -10.06
CA ALA A 121 -0.04 -13.90 -11.22
C ALA A 121 0.67 -14.89 -12.16
N LYS A 122 0.11 -15.12 -13.35
CA LYS A 122 0.83 -15.79 -14.45
C LYS A 122 1.92 -14.89 -15.03
N TYR A 123 1.58 -13.64 -15.27
CA TYR A 123 2.48 -12.59 -15.73
C TYR A 123 2.26 -11.31 -14.94
N VAL A 124 3.32 -10.53 -14.78
CA VAL A 124 3.29 -9.22 -14.11
C VAL A 124 3.81 -8.14 -15.06
N SER A 125 3.19 -6.96 -14.99
CA SER A 125 3.76 -5.72 -15.54
C SER A 125 4.43 -4.96 -14.42
N ILE A 126 5.58 -4.35 -14.70
CA ILE A 126 6.29 -3.49 -13.76
C ILE A 126 6.09 -2.04 -14.17
N THR A 127 5.89 -1.17 -13.19
CA THR A 127 6.00 0.28 -13.36
C THR A 127 7.10 0.81 -12.46
N THR A 128 7.84 1.80 -12.95
CA THR A 128 8.79 2.55 -12.15
C THR A 128 8.43 4.03 -12.19
N ASP A 129 8.38 4.64 -11.01
CA ASP A 129 8.09 6.06 -10.81
C ASP A 129 9.27 6.69 -10.06
N SER A 130 9.81 7.78 -10.57
CA SER A 130 10.95 8.47 -9.96
C SER A 130 10.64 9.92 -9.67
N TRP A 131 11.00 10.36 -8.47
CA TRP A 131 10.84 11.75 -8.05
C TRP A 131 12.08 12.24 -7.30
N THR A 132 12.26 13.55 -7.30
CA THR A 132 13.29 14.21 -6.51
C THR A 132 12.63 14.84 -5.29
N SER A 133 13.12 14.50 -4.09
CA SER A 133 12.62 15.05 -2.84
C SER A 133 13.00 16.52 -2.69
N ILE A 134 12.34 17.22 -1.75
CA ILE A 134 12.69 18.60 -1.38
C ILE A 134 14.14 18.75 -0.85
N LYS A 135 14.79 17.64 -0.49
CA LYS A 135 16.20 17.59 -0.07
C LYS A 135 17.15 17.30 -1.24
N ASN A 136 16.64 17.38 -2.48
CA ASN A 136 17.37 17.03 -3.69
C ASN A 136 17.85 15.58 -3.72
N GLU A 137 17.06 14.66 -3.14
CA GLU A 137 17.36 13.23 -3.16
C GLU A 137 16.43 12.54 -4.16
N ASN A 138 17.00 11.80 -5.11
CA ASN A 138 16.21 11.05 -6.08
C ASN A 138 15.74 9.71 -5.48
N TYR A 139 14.45 9.42 -5.61
CA TYR A 139 13.84 8.18 -5.19
C TYR A 139 13.21 7.48 -6.39
N ILE A 140 13.12 6.15 -6.30
CA ILE A 140 12.47 5.30 -7.27
C ILE A 140 11.53 4.36 -6.52
N ALA A 141 10.27 4.31 -6.94
CA ALA A 141 9.33 3.27 -6.60
C ALA A 141 9.24 2.25 -7.74
N VAL A 142 9.23 0.97 -7.39
CA VAL A 142 8.98 -0.14 -8.32
C VAL A 142 7.70 -0.83 -7.88
N THR A 143 6.70 -0.85 -8.76
CA THR A 143 5.38 -1.46 -8.49
C THR A 143 5.12 -2.56 -9.51
N CYS A 144 4.60 -3.70 -9.06
CA CYS A 144 4.06 -4.71 -9.97
C CYS A 144 2.55 -4.61 -10.08
N HIS A 145 2.05 -4.99 -11.25
CA HIS A 145 0.65 -5.02 -11.59
C HIS A 145 0.33 -6.34 -12.28
N PHE A 146 -0.78 -6.96 -11.90
CA PHE A 146 -1.30 -8.13 -12.59
C PHE A 146 -2.82 -8.20 -12.46
N ILE A 147 -3.45 -8.97 -13.33
CA ILE A 147 -4.87 -9.29 -13.25
C ILE A 147 -4.97 -10.69 -12.67
N ASN A 148 -5.68 -10.84 -11.55
CA ASN A 148 -5.88 -12.15 -10.91
C ASN A 148 -6.97 -12.97 -11.64
N ASN A 149 -7.25 -14.17 -11.14
CA ASN A 149 -8.24 -15.08 -11.73
C ASN A 149 -9.67 -14.52 -11.70
N GLU A 150 -9.95 -13.62 -10.76
CA GLU A 150 -11.21 -12.91 -10.61
C GLU A 150 -11.32 -11.67 -11.52
N CYS A 151 -10.36 -11.48 -12.43
CA CYS A 151 -10.27 -10.31 -13.32
C CYS A 151 -10.10 -8.96 -12.58
N GLU A 152 -9.54 -8.98 -11.38
CA GLU A 152 -9.22 -7.79 -10.60
C GLU A 152 -7.77 -7.36 -10.82
N LEU A 153 -7.56 -6.07 -11.08
CA LEU A 153 -6.22 -5.48 -11.11
C LEU A 153 -5.65 -5.42 -9.68
N LYS A 154 -4.59 -6.18 -9.43
CA LYS A 154 -3.76 -6.09 -8.22
C LYS A 154 -2.53 -5.25 -8.52
N SER A 155 -2.16 -4.40 -7.55
CA SER A 155 -0.98 -3.55 -7.62
C SER A 155 -0.23 -3.61 -6.30
N TYR A 156 1.06 -3.95 -6.34
CA TYR A 156 1.90 -4.04 -5.15
C TYR A 156 3.20 -3.28 -5.32
N LEU A 157 3.49 -2.39 -4.36
CA LEU A 157 4.79 -1.73 -4.27
C LEU A 157 5.84 -2.76 -3.85
N LEU A 158 6.79 -3.04 -4.75
CA LEU A 158 7.85 -4.03 -4.54
C LEU A 158 9.05 -3.44 -3.81
N SER A 159 9.38 -2.19 -4.12
CA SER A 159 10.52 -1.49 -3.51
C SER A 159 10.37 0.01 -3.66
N CYS A 160 10.90 0.76 -2.70
CA CYS A 160 11.10 2.20 -2.79
C CYS A 160 12.48 2.49 -2.22
N PHE A 161 13.38 3.03 -3.04
CA PHE A 161 14.77 3.24 -2.65
C PHE A 161 15.31 4.57 -3.19
N LYS A 162 16.27 5.12 -2.46
CA LYS A 162 17.03 6.29 -2.90
C LYS A 162 17.97 5.85 -4.02
N ASN A 163 17.90 6.52 -5.15
CA ASN A 163 18.82 6.31 -6.26
C ASN A 163 20.19 6.89 -5.88
N SER A 164 21.27 6.16 -6.18
CA SER A 164 22.62 6.65 -5.94
C SER A 164 23.00 7.71 -6.98
N GLU A 165 23.84 8.69 -6.58
CA GLU A 165 24.22 9.86 -7.40
C GLU A 165 24.92 9.50 -8.72
N SER A 166 25.38 8.26 -8.86
CA SER A 166 25.86 7.73 -10.14
C SER A 166 24.66 7.43 -11.03
N HIS A 167 24.10 8.47 -11.66
CA HIS A 167 22.97 8.47 -12.60
C HIS A 167 23.21 7.67 -13.90
N SER A 168 23.91 6.53 -13.84
CA SER A 168 24.03 5.64 -14.97
C SER A 168 22.76 4.80 -15.10
N SER A 169 22.29 4.67 -16.34
CA SER A 169 21.25 3.73 -16.73
C SER A 169 21.54 2.29 -16.26
N GLU A 170 22.81 1.94 -16.14
CA GLU A 170 23.25 0.62 -15.70
C GLU A 170 23.00 0.39 -14.20
N ASN A 171 23.20 1.39 -13.35
CA ASN A 171 22.92 1.26 -11.91
C ASN A 171 21.43 1.05 -11.67
N PHE A 172 20.58 1.85 -12.33
CA PHE A 172 19.14 1.66 -12.26
C PHE A 172 18.72 0.25 -12.70
N LYS A 173 19.26 -0.22 -13.84
CA LYS A 173 18.99 -1.55 -14.34
C LYS A 173 19.39 -2.62 -13.32
N ASN A 174 20.56 -2.49 -12.70
CA ASN A 174 21.02 -3.43 -11.68
C ASN A 174 20.11 -3.42 -10.44
N ASP A 175 19.69 -2.24 -9.97
CA ASP A 175 18.77 -2.11 -8.84
C ASP A 175 17.39 -2.71 -9.17
N LEU A 176 16.87 -2.45 -10.37
CA LEU A 176 15.61 -3.03 -10.83
C LEU A 176 15.71 -4.55 -10.94
N LEU A 177 16.78 -5.09 -11.52
CA LEU A 177 17.03 -6.53 -11.60
C LEU A 177 17.17 -7.14 -10.20
N ALA A 178 17.81 -6.45 -9.25
CA ALA A 178 17.90 -6.89 -7.87
C ALA A 178 16.52 -6.97 -7.20
N VAL A 179 15.63 -6.00 -7.46
CA VAL A 179 14.23 -6.06 -7.01
C VAL A 179 13.51 -7.24 -7.66
N ILE A 180 13.57 -7.39 -8.97
CA ILE A 180 12.94 -8.50 -9.71
C ILE A 180 13.37 -9.86 -9.15
N LYS A 181 14.68 -10.03 -8.92
CA LYS A 181 15.26 -11.25 -8.36
C LYS A 181 14.81 -11.49 -6.91
N LYS A 182 14.80 -10.46 -6.06
CA LYS A 182 14.32 -10.55 -4.66
C LYS A 182 12.88 -11.07 -4.59
N TRP A 183 12.05 -10.63 -5.52
CA TRP A 183 10.64 -11.04 -5.63
C TRP A 183 10.43 -12.35 -6.41
N GLY A 184 11.47 -12.87 -7.08
CA GLY A 184 11.39 -14.12 -7.85
C GLY A 184 10.59 -13.98 -9.16
N LEU A 185 10.63 -12.80 -9.77
CA LEU A 185 9.78 -12.45 -10.94
C LEU A 185 10.51 -12.58 -12.29
N GLU A 186 11.73 -13.12 -12.30
CA GLU A 186 12.63 -13.12 -13.46
C GLU A 186 12.00 -13.72 -14.74
N ASN A 187 11.11 -14.69 -14.60
CA ASN A 187 10.48 -15.40 -15.73
C ASN A 187 9.02 -14.98 -16.00
N ASN A 188 8.48 -14.05 -15.21
CA ASN A 188 7.04 -13.73 -15.21
C ASN A 188 6.76 -12.29 -15.65
N ILE A 189 7.78 -11.52 -16.03
CA ILE A 189 7.60 -10.12 -16.46
C ILE A 189 7.13 -10.07 -17.91
N ALA A 190 5.95 -9.50 -18.14
CA ALA A 190 5.41 -9.26 -19.48
C ALA A 190 5.78 -7.88 -20.03
N ALA A 191 5.87 -6.88 -19.16
CA ALA A 191 6.16 -5.50 -19.57
C ALA A 191 6.81 -4.71 -18.42
N CYS A 192 7.54 -3.66 -18.77
CA CYS A 192 8.07 -2.68 -17.83
C CYS A 192 7.81 -1.27 -18.39
N THR A 193 7.19 -0.41 -17.60
CA THR A 193 6.88 0.98 -17.96
C THR A 193 7.62 1.93 -17.03
N THR A 194 8.30 2.92 -17.59
CA THR A 194 9.18 3.81 -16.82
C THR A 194 8.90 5.25 -17.25
N ASP A 195 8.70 6.14 -16.28
CA ASP A 195 8.54 7.58 -16.50
C ASP A 195 9.82 8.26 -17.04
N ASN A 196 11.00 7.80 -16.61
CA ASN A 196 12.31 8.33 -17.00
C ASN A 196 13.00 7.47 -18.09
N ALA A 197 12.25 7.16 -19.16
CA ALA A 197 12.66 6.28 -20.24
C ALA A 197 13.95 6.70 -20.98
N TYR A 198 14.45 7.93 -20.78
CA TYR A 198 15.64 8.43 -21.48
C TYR A 198 16.91 7.62 -21.13
N ASN A 199 17.01 7.09 -19.91
CA ASN A 199 18.18 6.33 -19.47
C ASN A 199 18.04 4.82 -19.71
N ILE A 200 16.85 4.24 -19.53
CA ILE A 200 16.66 2.78 -19.49
C ILE A 200 16.53 2.17 -20.90
N VAL A 201 15.86 2.87 -21.81
CA VAL A 201 15.56 2.35 -23.16
C VAL A 201 16.76 2.49 -24.11
N ASN A 202 17.66 3.43 -23.84
CA ASN A 202 18.76 3.74 -24.76
C ASN A 202 19.86 2.67 -24.81
N ALA A 203 20.07 1.87 -23.75
CA ALA A 203 21.17 0.90 -23.73
C ALA A 203 20.81 -0.49 -24.31
N SER A 204 19.61 -1.01 -24.06
CA SER A 204 19.28 -2.41 -24.42
C SER A 204 18.33 -2.60 -25.60
N ILE A 205 17.49 -1.60 -25.92
CA ILE A 205 16.49 -1.70 -27.01
C ILE A 205 16.75 -0.68 -28.10
N SER A 206 17.54 0.38 -27.86
CA SER A 206 17.82 1.41 -28.88
C SER A 206 18.36 0.81 -30.16
N GLU A 207 19.35 -0.09 -30.09
CA GLU A 207 19.94 -0.67 -31.30
C GLU A 207 18.89 -1.44 -32.12
N THR A 208 18.08 -2.28 -31.46
CA THR A 208 16.99 -3.02 -32.11
C THR A 208 15.92 -2.10 -32.65
N ARG A 209 15.50 -1.09 -31.87
CA ARG A 209 14.53 -0.07 -32.27
C ARG A 209 15.02 0.70 -33.49
N ASP A 210 16.27 1.12 -33.52
CA ASP A 210 16.84 1.92 -34.59
C ASP A 210 16.99 1.08 -35.88
N LYS A 211 17.34 -0.22 -35.76
CA LYS A 211 17.29 -1.18 -36.88
C LYS A 211 15.87 -1.37 -37.41
N VAL A 212 14.89 -1.60 -36.53
CA VAL A 212 13.48 -1.76 -36.92
C VAL A 212 12.95 -0.49 -37.58
N ARG A 213 13.27 0.69 -37.05
CA ARG A 213 12.96 1.99 -37.69
C ARG A 213 13.60 2.13 -39.06
N GLY A 214 14.85 1.70 -39.22
CA GLY A 214 15.54 1.68 -40.51
C GLY A 214 14.81 0.82 -41.54
N ILE A 215 14.41 -0.39 -41.15
CA ILE A 215 13.66 -1.33 -42.00
C ILE A 215 12.29 -0.74 -42.38
N VAL A 216 11.48 -0.34 -41.38
CA VAL A 216 10.15 0.25 -41.63
C VAL A 216 10.28 1.51 -42.49
N GLY A 217 11.28 2.36 -42.23
CA GLY A 217 11.56 3.55 -43.01
C GLY A 217 11.96 3.26 -44.46
N HIS A 218 12.71 2.19 -44.73
CA HIS A 218 13.04 1.76 -46.08
C HIS A 218 11.78 1.41 -46.88
N PHE A 219 10.91 0.56 -46.33
CA PHE A 219 9.67 0.14 -46.99
C PHE A 219 8.67 1.29 -47.13
N LYS A 220 8.62 2.23 -46.18
CA LYS A 220 7.74 3.42 -46.31
C LYS A 220 8.21 4.42 -47.35
N ARG A 221 9.53 4.55 -47.57
CA ARG A 221 10.09 5.53 -48.52
C ARG A 221 10.32 4.98 -49.92
N SER A 222 10.36 3.65 -50.08
CA SER A 222 10.61 2.98 -51.37
C SER A 222 9.35 2.28 -51.88
N PRO A 223 8.66 2.84 -52.89
CA PRO A 223 7.47 2.22 -53.48
C PRO A 223 7.74 0.81 -54.02
N GLN A 224 8.90 0.62 -54.64
CA GLN A 224 9.32 -0.67 -55.21
C GLN A 224 9.54 -1.73 -54.13
N ALA A 225 10.07 -1.35 -52.97
CA ALA A 225 10.25 -2.28 -51.85
C ALA A 225 8.90 -2.62 -51.20
N ALA A 226 8.00 -1.63 -51.08
CA ALA A 226 6.66 -1.83 -50.55
C ALA A 226 5.84 -2.81 -51.41
N GLU A 227 5.89 -2.66 -52.74
CA GLU A 227 5.21 -3.55 -53.68
C GLU A 227 5.73 -4.99 -53.59
N LYS A 228 7.06 -5.16 -53.52
CA LYS A 228 7.67 -6.48 -53.32
C LYS A 228 7.27 -7.13 -51.99
N LEU A 229 7.21 -6.34 -50.92
CA LEU A 229 6.78 -6.81 -49.61
C LEU A 229 5.31 -7.25 -49.64
N GLN A 230 4.44 -6.48 -50.30
CA GLN A 230 3.04 -6.82 -50.47
C GLN A 230 2.88 -8.14 -51.25
N ALA A 231 3.57 -8.28 -52.38
CA ALA A 231 3.53 -9.51 -53.17
C ALA A 231 4.00 -10.75 -52.39
N MET A 232 5.04 -10.62 -51.55
CA MET A 232 5.46 -11.71 -50.65
C MET A 232 4.41 -12.03 -49.58
N GLN A 233 3.76 -11.02 -48.99
CA GLN A 233 2.70 -11.23 -48.00
C GLN A 233 1.51 -11.98 -48.62
N GLU A 234 1.14 -11.64 -49.85
CA GLU A 234 0.10 -12.34 -50.61
C GLU A 234 0.47 -13.80 -50.90
N GLN A 235 1.71 -14.07 -51.30
CA GLN A 235 2.22 -15.44 -51.49
C GLN A 235 2.21 -16.27 -50.20
N LEU A 236 2.41 -15.62 -49.04
CA LEU A 236 2.35 -16.25 -47.73
C LEU A 236 0.91 -16.39 -47.18
N GLY A 237 -0.10 -15.99 -47.96
CA GLY A 237 -1.51 -16.10 -47.57
C GLY A 237 -1.98 -15.04 -46.57
N LEU A 238 -1.24 -13.94 -46.41
CA LEU A 238 -1.61 -12.84 -45.53
C LEU A 238 -2.54 -11.87 -46.27
N THR A 239 -3.83 -12.18 -46.25
CA THR A 239 -4.90 -11.33 -46.80
C THR A 239 -5.88 -10.90 -45.70
N PRO A 240 -5.99 -9.59 -45.40
CA PRO A 240 -5.30 -8.47 -46.03
C PRO A 240 -3.81 -8.38 -45.64
N PRO A 241 -2.94 -7.79 -46.50
CA PRO A 241 -1.53 -7.55 -46.17
C PRO A 241 -1.37 -6.73 -44.88
N LEU A 242 -0.37 -7.05 -44.07
CA LEU A 242 -0.11 -6.33 -42.83
C LEU A 242 0.50 -4.95 -43.11
N MET A 243 0.09 -3.96 -42.32
CA MET A 243 0.61 -2.60 -42.38
C MET A 243 1.83 -2.44 -41.48
N LEU A 244 2.90 -1.85 -42.02
CA LEU A 244 4.08 -1.49 -41.21
C LEU A 244 3.80 -0.24 -40.37
N ILE A 245 3.74 -0.43 -39.06
CA ILE A 245 3.57 0.66 -38.09
C ILE A 245 4.95 1.13 -37.63
N GLN A 246 5.14 2.45 -37.57
CA GLN A 246 6.35 3.06 -37.01
C GLN A 246 6.06 3.46 -35.57
N ASP A 247 7.00 3.21 -34.67
CA ASP A 247 6.88 3.61 -33.27
C ASP A 247 6.86 5.13 -33.13
N VAL A 248 5.94 5.63 -32.33
CA VAL A 248 5.79 7.05 -32.03
C VAL A 248 6.20 7.28 -30.58
N VAL A 249 6.97 8.35 -30.32
CA VAL A 249 7.27 8.77 -28.96
C VAL A 249 6.00 9.42 -28.39
N THR A 250 5.24 8.68 -27.59
CA THR A 250 4.08 9.24 -26.90
C THR A 250 4.58 10.14 -25.77
N ARG A 251 4.52 11.46 -25.95
CA ARG A 251 4.72 12.41 -24.85
C ARG A 251 3.40 12.58 -24.11
N TRP A 252 3.32 12.07 -22.88
CA TRP A 252 2.23 12.42 -21.96
C TRP A 252 2.56 13.80 -21.37
N ASN A 253 2.09 14.85 -22.04
CA ASN A 253 2.13 16.19 -21.48
C ASN A 253 0.90 16.37 -20.59
N SER A 254 0.95 15.91 -19.34
CA SER A 254 0.01 16.39 -18.33
C SER A 254 0.64 17.62 -17.68
N THR A 255 0.02 18.77 -17.90
CA THR A 255 0.26 20.00 -17.13
C THR A 255 -0.45 19.89 -15.79
#